data_AF-A0A528CU09-F1
#
_entry.id   AF-A0A528CU09-F1
#
_cell.length_a   1.000
_cell.length_b   1.000
_cell.length_c   1.000
_cell.angle_alpha   90.00
_cell.angle_beta   90.00
_cell.angle_gamma   90.00
#
_symmetry.space_group_name_H-M   'P 1'
#
loop_
_entity.id
_entity.type
_entity.pdbx_description
1 polymer ?
#
loop_
_entity_poly.entity_id
_entity_poly.type
_entity_poly.pdbx_seq_one_letter_code
_entity_poly.pdbx_strand_id
1 'polypeptide(L)' 'MPILVTGAAGFIGSHVCHHLLSRGEAVVGIDNMNDYYDLALKKGRLARLQPHKDFSFHQ' A
#
# COMPACT_ATOMS: atom_id res chain seq x y z
N MET A 1 -0.14 16.13 -6.28
CA MET A 1 -1.11 15.27 -7.02
C MET A 1 -0.89 13.85 -6.51
N PRO A 2 -1.92 13.11 -6.07
CA PRO A 2 -1.71 11.79 -5.49
C PRO A 2 -1.25 10.78 -6.54
N ILE A 3 -0.38 9.86 -6.13
CA ILE A 3 0.12 8.75 -6.96
C ILE A 3 -0.72 7.50 -6.70
N LEU A 4 -1.30 6.93 -7.75
CA LEU A 4 -2.01 5.65 -7.68
C LEU A 4 -1.01 4.49 -7.74
N VAL A 5 -1.06 3.60 -6.75
CA VAL A 5 -0.28 2.35 -6.74
C VAL A 5 -1.24 1.17 -6.72
N THR A 6 -1.17 0.32 -7.76
CA THR A 6 -1.93 -0.93 -7.83
C THR A 6 -1.12 -2.08 -7.22
N GLY A 7 -1.79 -3.02 -6.56
CA GLY A 7 -1.14 -4.07 -5.78
C GLY A 7 -0.43 -3.51 -4.53
N ALA A 8 -1.00 -2.50 -3.88
CA ALA A 8 -0.36 -1.77 -2.78
C ALA A 8 -0.07 -2.63 -1.54
N ALA A 9 -0.78 -3.76 -1.34
CA ALA A 9 -0.50 -4.73 -0.28
C ALA A 9 0.39 -5.91 -0.76
N GLY A 10 0.75 -5.91 -2.05
CA GLY A 10 1.72 -6.83 -2.64
C GLY A 10 3.16 -6.57 -2.18
N PHE A 11 4.07 -7.49 -2.53
CA PHE A 11 5.47 -7.40 -2.09
C PHE A 11 6.16 -6.14 -2.60
N ILE A 12 6.10 -5.88 -3.91
CA ILE A 12 6.73 -4.71 -4.52
C ILE A 12 5.92 -3.44 -4.23
N GLY A 13 4.60 -3.50 -4.40
CA GLY A 13 3.71 -2.35 -4.21
C GLY A 13 3.83 -1.73 -2.83
N SER A 14 3.93 -2.54 -1.76
CA SER A 14 4.08 -1.99 -0.41
C SER A 14 5.38 -1.20 -0.21
N HIS A 15 6.49 -1.66 -0.82
CA HIS A 15 7.77 -0.95 -0.74
C HIS A 15 7.77 0.33 -1.59
N VAL A 16 7.12 0.31 -2.74
CA VAL A 16 6.91 1.50 -3.57
C VAL A 16 6.10 2.54 -2.80
N CYS A 17 4.99 2.14 -2.16
CA CYS A 17 4.19 3.03 -1.31
C CYS A 17 5.05 3.66 -0.21
N HIS A 18 5.83 2.85 0.52
CA HIS A 18 6.72 3.37 1.57
C HIS A 18 7.72 4.40 1.02
N HIS A 19 8.34 4.14 -0.13
CA HIS A 19 9.32 5.05 -0.73
C HIS A 19 8.70 6.36 -1.22
N LEU A 20 7.48 6.31 -1.78
CA LEU A 20 6.77 7.51 -2.21
C LEU A 20 6.32 8.35 -1.00
N LEU A 21 5.76 7.71 0.02
CA LEU A 21 5.35 8.36 1.26
C LEU A 21 6.54 9.00 1.99
N SER A 22 7.71 8.35 2.01
CA SER A 22 8.91 8.91 2.64
C SER A 22 9.49 10.12 1.90
N ARG A 23 9.17 10.27 0.61
CA ARG A 23 9.49 11.47 -0.19
C ARG A 23 8.48 12.61 -0.01
N GLY A 24 7.41 12.40 0.77
CA GLY A 24 6.35 13.38 0.99
C GLY A 24 5.24 13.38 -0.07
N GLU A 25 5.20 12.37 -0.94
CA GLU A 25 4.12 12.21 -1.91
C GLU A 25 2.89 11.59 -1.24
N ALA A 26 1.69 12.03 -1.65
CA ALA A 26 0.45 11.35 -1.29
C ALA A 26 0.24 10.11 -2.17
N VAL A 27 -0.19 9.00 -1.57
CA VAL A 27 -0.37 7.71 -2.25
C VAL A 27 -1.78 7.19 -2.05
N VAL A 28 -2.43 6.83 -3.16
CA VAL A 28 -3.68 6.08 -3.17
C VAL A 28 -3.33 4.64 -3.55
N GLY A 29 -3.40 3.72 -2.60
CA GLY A 29 -3.14 2.31 -2.82
C GLY A 29 -4.41 1.54 -3.16
N ILE A 30 -4.35 0.67 -4.18
CA ILE A 30 -5.41 -0.32 -4.45
C ILE A 30 -4.86 -1.74 -4.41
N ASP A 31 -5.59 -2.68 -3.80
CA ASP A 31 -5.27 -4.11 -3.82
C ASP A 31 -6.54 -4.91 -3.54
N ASN A 32 -6.86 -5.89 -4.39
CA ASN A 32 -8.06 -6.72 -4.23
C ASN A 32 -8.01 -7.68 -3.03
N MET A 33 -6.88 -7.77 -2.34
CA MET A 33 -6.68 -8.65 -1.19
C MET A 33 -7.04 -10.11 -1.50
N ASN A 34 -6.73 -10.60 -2.71
CA ASN A 34 -6.89 -12.02 -3.03
C ASN A 34 -5.94 -12.93 -2.21
N ASP A 35 -6.25 -14.22 -2.19
CA ASP A 35 -5.61 -15.28 -1.40
C ASP A 35 -4.49 -16.04 -2.13
N TYR A 36 -4.05 -15.56 -3.30
CA TYR A 36 -2.87 -16.12 -4.00
C TYR A 36 -1.61 -16.09 -3.13
N TYR A 37 -1.51 -15.09 -2.25
CA TYR A 37 -0.61 -15.09 -1.10
C TYR A 37 -1.42 -15.10 0.19
N ASP A 38 -0.80 -15.56 1.29
CA ASP A 38 -1.40 -15.49 2.61
C ASP A 38 -1.87 -14.05 2.91
N LEU A 39 -3.17 -13.91 3.22
CA LEU A 39 -3.80 -12.65 3.57
C LEU A 39 -3.14 -11.99 4.79
N ALA A 40 -2.57 -12.77 5.71
CA ALA A 40 -1.82 -12.24 6.85
C ALA A 40 -0.60 -11.42 6.39
N LEU A 41 0.09 -11.85 5.33
CA LEU A 41 1.22 -11.10 4.76
C LEU A 41 0.75 -9.77 4.15
N LYS A 42 -0.35 -9.80 3.39
CA LYS A 42 -0.93 -8.59 2.80
C LYS A 42 -1.39 -7.61 3.88
N LYS A 43 -2.11 -8.10 4.90
CA LYS A 43 -2.56 -7.30 6.05
C LYS A 43 -1.39 -6.70 6.82
N GLY A 44 -0.33 -7.47 7.05
CA GLY A 44 0.88 -6.98 7.72
C GLY A 44 1.57 -5.86 6.94
N ARG A 45 1.63 -5.95 5.61
CA ARG A 45 2.16 -4.87 4.75
C ARG A 45 1.27 -3.65 4.77
N LEU A 46 -0.05 -3.82 4.62
CA LEU A 46 -1.01 -2.72 4.67
C LEU A 46 -0.98 -1.99 6.02
N ALA A 47 -0.87 -2.71 7.13
CA ALA A 47 -0.80 -2.15 8.47
C ALA A 47 0.42 -1.23 8.69
N ARG A 48 1.50 -1.43 7.92
CA ARG A 48 2.67 -0.54 7.93
C ARG A 48 2.43 0.76 7.15
N LEU A 49 1.50 0.78 6.20
CA LEU A 49 1.16 1.95 5.38
C LEU A 49 0.06 2.81 6.01
N GLN A 50 -0.92 2.19 6.66
CA GLN A 50 -2.09 2.89 7.25
C GLN A 50 -1.77 4.03 8.24
N PRO A 51 -0.68 4.00 9.03
CA PRO A 51 -0.35 5.12 9.92
C PRO A 51 0.09 6.40 9.19
N HIS A 52 0.45 6.31 7.91
CA HIS A 52 0.83 7.49 7.13
C HIS A 52 -0.40 8.31 6.76
N LYS A 53 -0.46 9.56 7.22
CA LYS A 53 -1.59 10.48 6.94
C LYS A 53 -1.84 10.74 5.44
N ASP A 54 -0.79 10.61 4.63
CA ASP A 54 -0.82 10.86 3.18
C ASP A 54 -1.06 9.57 2.38
N PHE A 55 -1.42 8.47 3.05
CA PHE A 55 -1.79 7.20 2.44
C PHE A 55 -3.29 6.94 2.57
N SER A 56 -3.95 6.60 1.47
CA SER A 56 -5.30 6.02 1.47
C SER A 56 -5.31 4.65 0.80
N PHE A 57 -6.22 3.77 1.24
CA PHE A 57 -6.32 2.41 0.71
C PHE A 57 -7.74 2.11 0.23
N HIS A 58 -7.84 1.48 -0.93
CA HIS A 58 -9.08 0.94 -1.48
C HIS A 58 -8.88 -0.53 -1.84
N GLN A 59 -9.86 -1.36 -1.47
CA GLN A 59 -9.83 -2.79 -1.77
C GLN A 59 -10.54 -3.07 -3.11
#